data_AF-A0A529FPN0-F1
#
_entry.id   AF-A0A529FPN0-F1
#
_cell.length_a   1.000
_cell.length_b   1.000
_cell.length_c   1.000
_cell.angle_alpha   90.00
_cell.angle_beta   90.00
_cell.angle_gamma   90.00
#
_symmetry.space_group_name_H-M   'P 1'
#
loop_
_entity.id
_entity.type
_entity.pdbx_description
1 polymer ?
#
loop_
_entity_poly.entity_id
_entity_poly.type
_entity_poly.pdbx_seq_one_letter_code
_entity_poly.pdbx_strand_id
1 'polypeptide(L)'
;DFVPFAELFPWRGFARKIYDGSQAKTPTFHGALVEANYAEKYPEIVVAYLRALIEADQLIAKEPEKYSELIAKVTGVEAEVEYLFHGPLGLQTRDLTWKPEYRQAVDTAIDTLRLLKKTDQSLDVDSFVDERFIKAAFKASGLDYDAALKNYAQLPLNARDAATGEVISDPKRVAEIWVQGEPLVRHYASPENAFKALKAIEGEGKPVRVFYAQDRESGIKLLGNQAWFVRADGGEVSAFLLKENAEKWAKDHGGKVLD
;
A
#
# COMPACT_ATOMS: atom_id res chain seq x y z
N ASP A 1 -2.88 12.68 -6.38
CA ASP A 1 -2.55 11.82 -7.52
C ASP A 1 -2.58 10.38 -7.01
N PHE A 2 -3.54 9.59 -7.47
CA PHE A 2 -3.70 8.19 -7.07
C PHE A 2 -4.02 7.39 -8.33
N VAL A 3 -3.12 6.46 -8.67
CA VAL A 3 -3.13 5.73 -9.94
C VAL A 3 -3.20 4.21 -9.66
N PRO A 4 -4.33 3.70 -9.16
CA PRO A 4 -4.44 2.33 -8.66
C PRO A 4 -4.60 1.28 -9.76
N PHE A 5 -4.37 1.62 -11.04
CA PHE A 5 -4.73 0.78 -12.18
C PHE A 5 -4.18 -0.65 -12.11
N ALA A 6 -3.01 -0.82 -11.50
CA ALA A 6 -2.39 -2.12 -11.30
C ALA A 6 -3.27 -3.10 -10.51
N GLU A 7 -4.03 -2.62 -9.51
CA GLU A 7 -4.97 -3.46 -8.73
C GLU A 7 -6.42 -3.25 -9.14
N LEU A 8 -6.76 -2.06 -9.66
CA LEU A 8 -8.10 -1.73 -10.12
C LEU A 8 -8.52 -2.58 -11.32
N PHE A 9 -7.60 -2.87 -12.26
CA PHE A 9 -7.93 -3.70 -13.42
C PHE A 9 -8.16 -5.17 -13.07
N PRO A 10 -7.31 -5.82 -12.24
CA PRO A 10 -7.64 -7.13 -11.68
C PRO A 10 -8.93 -7.14 -10.85
N TRP A 11 -9.14 -6.13 -10.01
CA TRP A 11 -10.38 -5.97 -9.25
C TRP A 11 -11.62 -6.00 -10.14
N ARG A 12 -11.60 -5.25 -11.25
CA ARG A 12 -12.71 -5.19 -12.21
C ARG A 12 -12.73 -6.37 -13.20
N GLY A 13 -11.81 -7.32 -13.08
CA GLY A 13 -11.75 -8.50 -13.94
C GLY A 13 -11.24 -8.24 -15.37
N PHE A 14 -10.56 -7.12 -15.61
CA PHE A 14 -10.04 -6.76 -16.94
C PHE A 14 -8.63 -7.28 -17.22
N ALA A 15 -7.85 -7.58 -16.17
CA ALA A 15 -6.45 -7.97 -16.31
C ALA A 15 -5.99 -8.90 -15.19
N ARG A 16 -4.86 -9.58 -15.38
CA ARG A 16 -4.13 -10.27 -14.32
C ARG A 16 -2.69 -9.77 -14.31
N LYS A 17 -2.14 -9.56 -13.12
CA LYS A 17 -0.72 -9.23 -12.96
C LYS A 17 0.15 -10.43 -13.32
N ILE A 18 1.13 -10.21 -14.19
CA ILE A 18 2.16 -11.19 -14.57
C ILE A 18 3.57 -10.77 -14.14
N TYR A 19 3.70 -9.57 -13.59
CA TYR A 19 4.94 -9.01 -13.10
C TYR A 19 4.64 -8.19 -11.85
N ASP A 20 5.43 -8.42 -10.81
CA ASP A 20 5.41 -7.59 -9.62
C ASP A 20 6.41 -6.44 -9.79
N GLY A 21 5.91 -5.21 -9.80
CA GLY A 21 6.73 -4.01 -9.92
C GLY A 21 7.77 -3.87 -8.81
N SER A 22 7.55 -4.47 -7.64
CA SER A 22 8.53 -4.46 -6.54
C SER A 22 9.86 -5.13 -6.95
N GLN A 23 9.81 -6.08 -7.89
CA GLN A 23 10.99 -6.79 -8.40
C GLN A 23 11.96 -5.86 -9.14
N ALA A 24 11.50 -4.72 -9.65
CA ALA A 24 12.34 -3.72 -10.31
C ALA A 24 13.23 -2.95 -9.32
N LYS A 25 12.96 -3.06 -8.01
CA LYS A 25 13.73 -2.39 -6.93
C LYS A 25 13.93 -0.90 -7.14
N THR A 26 13.01 -0.27 -7.86
CA THR A 26 13.02 1.16 -8.15
C THR A 26 11.80 1.78 -7.50
N PRO A 27 11.96 2.81 -6.65
CA PRO A 27 10.81 3.45 -6.03
C PRO A 27 9.98 4.17 -7.09
N THR A 28 8.67 4.17 -6.89
CA THR A 28 7.76 5.09 -7.56
C THR A 28 7.16 5.98 -6.48
N PHE A 29 7.14 7.28 -6.71
CA PHE A 29 6.56 8.24 -5.76
C PHE A 29 5.77 9.32 -6.52
N HIS A 30 4.86 9.95 -5.79
CA HIS A 30 4.12 11.12 -6.27
C HIS A 30 4.46 12.29 -5.35
N GLY A 31 4.73 13.45 -5.94
CA GLY A 31 5.10 14.65 -5.20
C GLY A 31 4.19 15.83 -5.52
N ALA A 32 4.36 16.92 -4.79
CA ALA A 32 3.77 18.21 -5.12
C ALA A 32 4.86 19.15 -5.64
N LEU A 33 4.51 19.96 -6.63
CA LEU A 33 5.35 21.06 -7.11
C LEU A 33 4.67 22.38 -6.76
N VAL A 34 5.48 23.36 -6.37
CA VAL A 34 5.04 24.73 -6.12
C VAL A 34 6.00 25.67 -6.84
N GLU A 35 5.47 26.77 -7.36
CA GLU A 35 6.29 27.80 -7.99
C GLU A 35 7.17 28.49 -6.94
N ALA A 36 8.45 28.66 -7.25
CA ALA A 36 9.46 29.10 -6.28
C ALA A 36 9.17 30.49 -5.71
N ASN A 37 8.80 31.47 -6.56
CA ASN A 37 8.49 32.81 -6.09
C ASN A 37 7.24 32.85 -5.21
N TYR A 38 6.24 32.00 -5.47
CA TYR A 38 5.08 31.83 -4.63
C TYR A 38 5.45 31.23 -3.27
N ALA A 39 6.27 30.18 -3.25
CA ALA A 39 6.71 29.53 -2.02
C ALA A 39 7.54 30.46 -1.12
N GLU A 40 8.38 31.31 -1.72
CA GLU A 40 9.14 32.34 -0.99
C GLU A 40 8.25 33.48 -0.49
N LYS A 41 7.26 33.90 -1.28
CA LYS A 41 6.38 35.01 -0.91
C LYS A 41 5.33 34.61 0.13
N TYR A 42 4.85 33.37 0.09
CA TYR A 42 3.79 32.84 0.95
C TYR A 42 4.17 31.49 1.57
N PRO A 43 5.28 31.42 2.34
CA PRO A 43 5.76 30.18 2.94
C PRO A 43 4.73 29.57 3.89
N GLU A 44 3.91 30.39 4.55
CA GLU A 44 2.85 29.96 5.45
C GLU A 44 1.76 29.15 4.74
N ILE A 45 1.44 29.47 3.48
CA ILE A 45 0.43 28.75 2.71
C ILE A 45 0.97 27.38 2.30
N VAL A 46 2.22 27.31 1.85
CA VAL A 46 2.89 26.05 1.51
C VAL A 46 2.98 25.14 2.73
N VAL A 47 3.41 25.68 3.87
CA VAL A 47 3.46 24.92 5.14
C VAL A 47 2.06 24.47 5.57
N ALA A 48 1.03 25.32 5.45
CA ALA A 48 -0.34 24.94 5.80
C ALA A 48 -0.87 23.80 4.91
N TYR A 49 -0.59 23.85 3.60
CA TYR A 49 -0.93 22.76 2.68
C TYR A 49 -0.26 21.44 3.07
N LEU A 50 1.05 21.46 3.36
CA LEU A 50 1.79 20.27 3.77
C LEU A 50 1.31 19.71 5.12
N ARG A 51 0.91 20.59 6.06
CA ARG A 51 0.28 20.16 7.32
C ARG A 51 -1.06 19.47 7.09
N ALA A 52 -1.87 19.97 6.16
CA ALA A 52 -3.12 19.31 5.78
C ALA A 52 -2.87 17.91 5.17
N LEU A 53 -1.77 17.73 4.42
CA LEU A 53 -1.37 16.40 3.94
C LEU A 53 -0.97 15.46 5.07
N ILE A 54 -0.20 15.95 6.05
CA ILE A 54 0.17 15.19 7.26
C ILE A 54 -1.09 14.76 8.02
N GLU A 55 -2.05 15.68 8.24
CA GLU A 55 -3.29 15.38 8.93
C GLU A 55 -4.13 14.35 8.16
N ALA A 56 -4.26 14.52 6.83
CA ALA A 56 -4.98 13.56 5.99
C ALA A 56 -4.37 12.16 6.05
N ASP A 57 -3.04 12.06 6.12
CA ASP A 57 -2.34 10.80 6.28
C ASP A 57 -2.66 10.13 7.64
N GLN A 58 -2.59 10.89 8.73
CA GLN A 58 -2.93 10.40 10.08
C GLN A 58 -4.39 9.96 10.18
N LEU A 59 -5.30 10.67 9.50
CA LEU A 59 -6.72 10.35 9.47
C LEU A 59 -6.98 9.02 8.75
N ILE A 60 -6.34 8.79 7.60
CA ILE A 60 -6.41 7.50 6.88
C ILE A 60 -5.83 6.38 7.73
N ALA A 61 -4.69 6.60 8.38
CA ALA A 61 -4.07 5.61 9.26
C ALA A 61 -4.98 5.20 10.43
N LYS A 62 -5.80 6.14 10.93
CA LYS A 62 -6.69 5.93 12.08
C LYS A 62 -8.04 5.31 11.72
N GLU A 63 -8.62 5.69 10.58
CA GLU A 63 -9.95 5.26 10.14
C GLU A 63 -9.91 4.80 8.66
N PRO A 64 -9.12 3.76 8.32
CA PRO A 64 -8.81 3.43 6.94
C PRO A 64 -10.05 3.10 6.11
N GLU A 65 -11.01 2.32 6.63
CA GLU A 65 -12.25 1.98 5.92
C GLU A 65 -13.08 3.22 5.58
N LYS A 66 -13.26 4.11 6.56
CA LYS A 66 -14.02 5.36 6.39
C LYS A 66 -13.41 6.23 5.31
N TYR A 67 -12.09 6.41 5.32
CA TYR A 67 -11.43 7.24 4.32
C TYR A 67 -11.34 6.55 2.96
N SER A 68 -11.23 5.22 2.89
CA SER A 68 -11.36 4.47 1.64
C SER A 68 -12.74 4.65 1.01
N GLU A 69 -13.83 4.61 1.79
CA GLU A 69 -15.19 4.88 1.29
C GLU A 69 -15.38 6.34 0.87
N LEU A 70 -14.78 7.30 1.61
CA LEU A 70 -14.81 8.71 1.23
C LEU A 70 -14.07 8.96 -0.09
N ILE A 71 -12.87 8.41 -0.24
CA ILE A 71 -12.10 8.54 -1.47
C ILE A 71 -12.91 7.92 -2.61
N ALA A 72 -13.46 6.73 -2.42
CA ALA A 72 -14.28 6.05 -3.42
C ALA A 72 -15.46 6.89 -3.90
N LYS A 73 -16.16 7.54 -2.98
CA LYS A 73 -17.26 8.46 -3.30
C LYS A 73 -16.82 9.65 -4.17
N VAL A 74 -15.60 10.15 -3.98
CA VAL A 74 -15.08 11.33 -4.67
C VAL A 74 -14.42 10.98 -6.01
N THR A 75 -13.70 9.86 -6.07
CA THR A 75 -12.86 9.48 -7.22
C THR A 75 -13.53 8.47 -8.14
N GLY A 76 -14.49 7.69 -7.64
CA GLY A 76 -15.07 6.54 -8.34
C GLY A 76 -14.17 5.31 -8.39
N VAL A 77 -13.08 5.30 -7.62
CA VAL A 77 -12.27 4.10 -7.35
C VAL A 77 -12.93 3.31 -6.22
N GLU A 78 -13.01 1.99 -6.33
CA GLU A 78 -13.66 1.16 -5.32
C GLU A 78 -12.92 1.20 -3.98
N ALA A 79 -13.69 1.31 -2.87
CA ALA A 79 -13.13 1.46 -1.53
C ALA A 79 -12.24 0.26 -1.14
N GLU A 80 -12.50 -0.91 -1.70
CA GLU A 80 -11.71 -2.11 -1.51
C GLU A 80 -10.32 -1.98 -2.14
N VAL A 81 -10.22 -1.29 -3.27
CA VAL A 81 -8.93 -0.99 -3.90
C VAL A 81 -8.22 0.10 -3.10
N GLU A 82 -8.92 1.16 -2.68
CA GLU A 82 -8.38 2.21 -1.82
C GLU A 82 -7.81 1.63 -0.52
N TYR A 83 -8.54 0.73 0.15
CA TYR A 83 -8.10 0.07 1.38
C TYR A 83 -6.90 -0.85 1.14
N LEU A 84 -6.82 -1.50 -0.02
CA LEU A 84 -5.66 -2.32 -0.37
C LEU A 84 -4.37 -1.48 -0.43
N PHE A 85 -4.44 -0.28 -1.01
CA PHE A 85 -3.31 0.62 -1.09
C PHE A 85 -2.98 1.30 0.23
N HIS A 86 -3.99 1.83 0.92
CA HIS A 86 -3.82 2.80 2.01
C HIS A 86 -4.10 2.26 3.41
N GLY A 87 -4.76 1.11 3.52
CA GLY A 87 -5.05 0.48 4.80
C GLY A 87 -3.81 -0.13 5.48
N PRO A 88 -3.95 -0.67 6.69
CA PRO A 88 -2.86 -1.33 7.41
C PRO A 88 -2.23 -2.43 6.56
N LEU A 89 -0.90 -2.50 6.55
CA LEU A 89 -0.11 -3.41 5.71
C LEU A 89 -0.41 -3.25 4.20
N GLY A 90 -0.89 -2.08 3.80
CA GLY A 90 -1.24 -1.75 2.42
C GLY A 90 -0.02 -1.67 1.50
N LEU A 91 -0.30 -1.65 0.19
CA LEU A 91 0.73 -1.61 -0.85
C LEU A 91 1.51 -0.29 -0.85
N GLN A 92 0.87 0.84 -0.52
CA GLN A 92 1.49 2.15 -0.60
C GLN A 92 1.90 2.65 0.78
N THR A 93 3.18 2.97 0.94
CA THR A 93 3.66 3.78 2.06
C THR A 93 3.37 5.25 1.75
N ARG A 94 2.68 5.94 2.67
CA ARG A 94 2.44 7.39 2.56
C ARG A 94 3.56 8.13 3.28
N ASP A 95 4.69 8.22 2.59
CA ASP A 95 5.87 8.91 3.09
C ASP A 95 5.88 10.36 2.60
N LEU A 96 6.03 11.29 3.54
CA LEU A 96 6.11 12.73 3.27
C LEU A 96 7.56 13.24 3.36
N THR A 97 8.55 12.35 3.38
CA THR A 97 9.97 12.68 3.46
C THR A 97 10.70 12.42 2.14
N TRP A 98 11.74 13.20 1.87
CA TRP A 98 12.62 13.01 0.72
C TRP A 98 13.70 11.98 1.02
N LYS A 99 13.32 10.70 0.95
CA LYS A 99 14.25 9.57 1.04
C LYS A 99 15.38 9.69 0.00
N PRO A 100 16.61 9.22 0.30
CA PRO A 100 17.72 9.20 -0.67
C PRO A 100 17.35 8.52 -1.98
N GLU A 101 16.57 7.44 -1.92
CA GLU A 101 16.12 6.69 -3.09
C GLU A 101 15.17 7.51 -3.98
N TYR A 102 14.39 8.42 -3.41
CA TYR A 102 13.51 9.31 -4.18
C TYR A 102 14.31 10.39 -4.91
N ARG A 103 15.35 10.95 -4.26
CA ARG A 103 16.28 11.89 -4.93
C ARG A 103 16.99 11.22 -6.10
N GLN A 104 17.54 10.03 -5.89
CA GLN A 104 18.18 9.23 -6.95
C GLN A 104 17.20 8.90 -8.08
N ALA A 105 15.93 8.62 -7.77
CA ALA A 105 14.91 8.36 -8.78
C ALA A 105 14.62 9.60 -9.64
N VAL A 106 14.63 10.81 -9.06
CA VAL A 106 14.52 12.06 -9.83
C VAL A 106 15.70 12.21 -10.79
N ASP A 107 16.93 12.07 -10.29
CA ASP A 107 18.16 12.12 -11.11
C ASP A 107 18.07 11.15 -12.30
N THR A 108 17.71 9.89 -12.01
CA THR A 108 17.56 8.84 -13.02
C THR A 108 16.49 9.18 -14.05
N ALA A 109 15.37 9.79 -13.63
CA ALA A 109 14.31 10.21 -14.53
C ALA A 109 14.77 11.31 -15.49
N ILE A 110 15.52 12.30 -15.01
CA ILE A 110 16.10 13.37 -15.84
C ILE A 110 17.08 12.79 -16.85
N ASP A 111 17.99 11.93 -16.41
CA ASP A 111 18.97 11.29 -17.29
C ASP A 111 18.28 10.41 -18.35
N THR A 112 17.20 9.72 -17.98
CA THR A 112 16.37 8.96 -18.92
C THR A 112 15.73 9.89 -19.96
N LEU A 113 15.18 11.04 -19.57
CA LEU A 113 14.61 12.01 -20.51
C LEU A 113 15.66 12.56 -21.48
N ARG A 114 16.90 12.78 -21.00
CA ARG A 114 18.03 13.20 -21.85
C ARG A 114 18.42 12.10 -22.83
N LEU A 115 18.55 10.86 -22.36
CA LEU A 115 18.84 9.70 -23.20
C LEU A 115 17.78 9.53 -24.31
N LEU A 116 16.50 9.72 -23.97
CA LEU A 116 15.37 9.68 -24.90
C LEU A 116 15.24 10.93 -25.78
N LYS A 117 16.17 11.90 -25.66
CA LYS A 117 16.17 13.19 -26.38
C LYS A 117 14.87 13.98 -26.19
N LYS A 118 14.25 13.86 -25.02
CA LYS A 118 13.05 14.63 -24.62
C LYS A 118 13.39 15.97 -23.98
N THR A 119 14.62 16.12 -23.50
CA THR A 119 15.16 17.38 -22.98
C THR A 119 16.67 17.42 -23.21
N ASP A 120 17.23 18.62 -23.38
CA ASP A 120 18.66 18.91 -23.33
C ASP A 120 19.07 19.56 -22.01
N GLN A 121 18.10 19.88 -21.15
CA GLN A 121 18.32 20.49 -19.85
C GLN A 121 18.84 19.47 -18.83
N SER A 122 19.78 19.91 -17.99
CA SER A 122 20.12 19.26 -16.73
C SER A 122 19.34 19.92 -15.59
N LEU A 123 18.96 19.14 -14.59
CA LEU A 123 18.36 19.64 -13.36
C LEU A 123 19.27 19.25 -12.19
N ASP A 124 19.62 20.23 -11.36
CA ASP A 124 20.29 19.97 -10.10
C ASP A 124 19.21 19.61 -9.06
N VAL A 125 19.15 18.34 -8.68
CA VAL A 125 18.12 17.82 -7.76
C VAL A 125 18.21 18.46 -6.37
N ASP A 126 19.40 18.88 -5.94
CA ASP A 126 19.56 19.55 -4.64
C ASP A 126 18.99 20.97 -4.66
N SER A 127 18.97 21.63 -5.82
CA SER A 127 18.27 22.90 -6.01
C SER A 127 16.76 22.73 -6.25
N PHE A 128 16.35 21.60 -6.81
CA PHE A 128 14.95 21.30 -7.13
C PHE A 128 14.14 20.87 -5.91
N VAL A 129 14.78 20.11 -4.99
CA VAL A 129 14.13 19.59 -3.79
C VAL A 129 14.37 20.51 -2.60
N ASP A 130 13.33 21.26 -2.23
CA ASP A 130 13.36 22.12 -1.05
C ASP A 130 12.65 21.50 0.16
N GLU A 131 13.43 20.97 1.10
CA GLU A 131 12.90 20.34 2.31
C GLU A 131 12.52 21.33 3.41
N ARG A 132 12.80 22.64 3.27
CA ARG A 132 12.55 23.64 4.34
C ARG A 132 11.07 23.65 4.73
N PHE A 133 10.18 23.62 3.75
CA PHE A 133 8.74 23.69 3.96
C PHE A 133 8.18 22.44 4.64
N ILE A 134 8.58 21.25 4.19
CA ILE A 134 8.09 20.00 4.79
C ILE A 134 8.65 19.79 6.19
N LYS A 135 9.93 20.13 6.44
CA LYS A 135 10.50 20.12 7.80
C LYS A 135 9.78 21.08 8.73
N ALA A 136 9.42 22.28 8.24
CA ALA A 136 8.62 23.23 9.00
C ALA A 136 7.20 22.68 9.30
N ALA A 137 6.56 22.00 8.34
CA ALA A 137 5.25 21.37 8.52
C ALA A 137 5.28 20.23 9.54
N PHE A 138 6.32 19.37 9.51
CA PHE A 138 6.53 18.33 10.52
C PHE A 138 6.66 18.92 11.92
N LYS A 139 7.54 19.92 12.08
CA LYS A 139 7.73 20.62 13.35
C LYS A 139 6.44 21.26 13.87
N ALA A 140 5.70 21.94 12.99
CA ALA A 140 4.41 22.56 13.33
C ALA A 140 3.30 21.54 13.66
N SER A 141 3.47 20.29 13.25
CA SER A 141 2.57 19.17 13.55
C SER A 141 3.06 18.32 14.73
N GLY A 142 4.14 18.71 15.40
CA GLY A 142 4.72 17.97 16.53
C GLY A 142 5.38 16.65 16.14
N LEU A 143 5.79 16.50 14.88
CA LEU A 143 6.43 15.30 14.32
C LEU A 143 7.92 15.50 14.11
N ASP A 144 8.66 14.39 14.14
CA ASP A 144 10.10 14.34 13.87
C ASP A 144 10.36 13.90 12.44
N TYR A 145 10.84 14.83 11.61
CA TYR A 145 11.17 14.57 10.21
C TYR A 145 12.33 13.58 10.06
N ASP A 146 13.36 13.64 10.90
CA ASP A 146 14.53 12.79 10.77
C ASP A 146 14.23 11.36 11.21
N ALA A 147 13.33 11.19 12.18
CA ALA A 147 12.78 9.88 12.54
C ALA A 147 11.93 9.31 11.40
N ALA A 148 11.04 10.13 10.81
CA ALA A 148 10.24 9.73 9.66
C ALA A 148 11.10 9.37 8.45
N LEU A 149 12.18 10.13 8.18
CA LEU A 149 13.13 9.89 7.10
C LEU A 149 13.79 8.50 7.21
N LYS A 150 13.97 7.97 8.43
CA LYS A 150 14.53 6.63 8.67
C LYS A 150 13.48 5.51 8.70
N ASN A 151 12.20 5.84 8.67
CA ASN A 151 11.12 4.87 8.71
C ASN A 151 10.76 4.41 7.29
N TYR A 152 10.84 3.10 7.04
CA TYR A 152 10.46 2.44 5.79
C TYR A 152 9.33 1.40 6.00
N ALA A 153 8.75 1.35 7.20
CA ALA A 153 7.70 0.39 7.52
C ALA A 153 6.39 0.72 6.81
N GLN A 154 5.63 -0.33 6.47
CA GLN A 154 4.21 -0.18 6.12
C GLN A 154 3.42 0.36 7.31
N LEU A 155 2.22 0.88 7.04
CA LEU A 155 1.27 1.21 8.10
C LEU A 155 1.02 -0.05 8.96
N PRO A 156 1.29 -0.04 10.28
CA PRO A 156 1.20 -1.25 11.08
C PRO A 156 -0.25 -1.68 11.30
N LEU A 157 -0.47 -2.99 11.38
CA LEU A 157 -1.74 -3.56 11.82
C LEU A 157 -1.64 -3.97 13.29
N ASN A 158 -2.35 -3.24 14.16
CA ASN A 158 -2.49 -3.58 15.58
C ASN A 158 -3.87 -4.21 15.81
N ALA A 159 -4.01 -5.50 15.50
CA ALA A 159 -5.29 -6.19 15.54
C ALA A 159 -5.20 -7.56 16.22
N ARG A 160 -6.37 -8.10 16.51
CA ARG A 160 -6.56 -9.48 16.95
C ARG A 160 -7.29 -10.26 15.87
N ASP A 161 -7.01 -11.55 15.79
CA ASP A 161 -7.74 -12.45 14.91
C ASP A 161 -9.23 -12.43 15.27
N ALA A 162 -10.09 -12.19 14.29
CA ALA A 162 -11.52 -12.04 14.49
C ALA A 162 -12.23 -13.35 14.89
N ALA A 163 -11.60 -14.51 14.65
CA ALA A 163 -12.13 -15.82 15.02
C ALA A 163 -11.55 -16.34 16.35
N THR A 164 -10.25 -16.17 16.58
CA THR A 164 -9.55 -16.75 17.75
C THR A 164 -9.30 -15.75 18.87
N GLY A 165 -9.30 -14.45 18.58
CA GLY A 165 -8.98 -13.37 19.52
C GLY A 165 -7.49 -13.23 19.82
N GLU A 166 -6.62 -14.04 19.21
CA GLU A 166 -5.18 -13.96 19.41
C GLU A 166 -4.58 -12.68 18.83
N VAL A 167 -3.45 -12.23 19.38
CA VAL A 167 -2.75 -11.06 18.83
C VAL A 167 -2.10 -11.45 17.51
N ILE A 168 -2.36 -10.66 16.47
CA ILE A 168 -1.71 -10.84 15.17
C ILE A 168 -0.25 -10.38 15.29
N SER A 169 0.69 -11.29 15.02
CA SER A 169 2.13 -11.06 15.21
C SER A 169 2.96 -11.28 13.95
N ASP A 170 2.45 -12.00 12.95
CA ASP A 170 3.12 -12.21 11.66
C ASP A 170 2.32 -11.53 10.52
N PRO A 171 2.73 -10.31 10.11
CA PRO A 171 2.08 -9.58 9.02
C PRO A 171 2.00 -10.36 7.70
N LYS A 172 2.96 -11.25 7.40
CA LYS A 172 2.99 -12.02 6.14
C LYS A 172 2.00 -13.17 6.11
N ARG A 173 1.37 -13.45 7.24
CA ARG A 173 0.30 -14.44 7.39
C ARG A 173 -1.07 -13.80 7.47
N VAL A 174 -1.15 -12.49 7.56
CA VAL A 174 -2.43 -11.79 7.70
C VAL A 174 -3.30 -12.04 6.49
N ALA A 175 -4.57 -12.31 6.79
CA ALA A 175 -5.64 -12.31 5.83
C ALA A 175 -6.78 -11.45 6.36
N GLU A 176 -7.54 -10.84 5.47
CA GLU A 176 -8.57 -9.87 5.84
C GLU A 176 -9.84 -10.10 5.04
N ILE A 177 -11.01 -9.88 5.64
CA ILE A 177 -12.30 -10.01 4.97
C ILE A 177 -13.12 -8.77 5.27
N TRP A 178 -13.56 -8.08 4.23
CA TRP A 178 -14.57 -7.03 4.37
C TRP A 178 -15.94 -7.60 3.99
N VAL A 179 -16.82 -7.72 4.98
CA VAL A 179 -18.19 -8.23 4.76
C VAL A 179 -19.11 -7.08 4.36
N GLN A 180 -20.04 -7.33 3.44
CA GLN A 180 -21.02 -6.33 3.01
C GLN A 180 -21.85 -5.85 4.20
N GLY A 181 -21.93 -4.53 4.37
CA GLY A 181 -22.68 -3.88 5.45
C GLY A 181 -21.92 -3.78 6.78
N GLU A 182 -20.70 -4.32 6.88
CA GLU A 182 -19.85 -4.11 8.05
C GLU A 182 -18.97 -2.87 7.88
N PRO A 183 -18.84 -2.04 8.94
CA PRO A 183 -18.08 -0.80 8.86
C PRO A 183 -16.56 -1.03 8.89
N LEU A 184 -16.12 -2.19 9.34
CA LEU A 184 -14.71 -2.51 9.57
C LEU A 184 -14.34 -3.80 8.86
N VAL A 185 -13.08 -3.86 8.42
CA VAL A 185 -12.47 -5.07 7.90
C VAL A 185 -12.19 -6.02 9.06
N ARG A 186 -12.50 -7.30 8.88
CA ARG A 186 -12.14 -8.36 9.83
C ARG A 186 -10.73 -8.83 9.52
N HIS A 187 -9.87 -8.88 10.53
CA HIS A 187 -8.49 -9.36 10.38
C HIS A 187 -8.34 -10.77 10.93
N TYR A 188 -7.51 -11.57 10.30
CA TYR A 188 -7.18 -12.92 10.71
C TYR A 188 -5.66 -13.07 10.76
N ALA A 189 -5.17 -13.76 11.78
CA ALA A 189 -3.75 -14.05 11.96
C ALA A 189 -3.20 -14.97 10.86
N SER A 190 -4.08 -15.63 10.11
CA SER A 190 -3.71 -16.64 9.13
C SER A 190 -4.72 -16.77 7.98
N PRO A 191 -4.30 -17.21 6.77
CA PRO A 191 -5.24 -17.44 5.67
C PRO A 191 -6.22 -18.58 5.96
N GLU A 192 -5.84 -19.59 6.74
CA GLU A 192 -6.70 -20.71 7.12
C GLU A 192 -7.86 -20.25 8.02
N ASN A 193 -7.59 -19.34 8.96
CA ASN A 193 -8.64 -18.75 9.80
C ASN A 193 -9.61 -17.94 8.93
N ALA A 194 -9.08 -17.14 7.99
CA ALA A 194 -9.91 -16.40 7.04
C ALA A 194 -10.74 -17.33 6.13
N PHE A 195 -10.17 -18.40 5.57
CA PHE A 195 -10.92 -19.36 4.73
C PHE A 195 -12.04 -20.07 5.49
N LYS A 196 -11.81 -20.44 6.76
CA LYS A 196 -12.87 -20.97 7.62
C LYS A 196 -13.98 -19.94 7.85
N ALA A 197 -13.61 -18.69 8.09
CA ALA A 197 -14.55 -17.60 8.28
C ALA A 197 -15.34 -17.28 7.01
N LEU A 198 -14.69 -17.24 5.83
CA LEU A 198 -15.36 -17.07 4.53
C LEU A 198 -16.46 -18.11 4.34
N LYS A 199 -16.13 -19.40 4.54
CA LYS A 199 -17.11 -20.48 4.44
C LYS A 199 -18.30 -20.31 5.40
N ALA A 200 -18.06 -19.82 6.62
CA ALA A 200 -19.12 -19.55 7.58
C ALA A 200 -20.00 -18.37 7.16
N ILE A 201 -19.38 -17.26 6.72
CA ILE A 201 -20.06 -16.04 6.23
C ILE A 201 -20.94 -16.37 5.01
N GLU A 202 -20.43 -17.15 4.07
CA GLU A 202 -21.17 -17.64 2.90
C GLU A 202 -22.33 -18.56 3.32
N GLY A 203 -22.11 -19.46 4.29
CA GLY A 203 -23.16 -20.31 4.85
C GLY A 203 -24.29 -19.54 5.54
N GLU A 204 -23.99 -18.36 6.07
CA GLU A 204 -24.98 -17.40 6.61
C GLU A 204 -25.67 -16.57 5.52
N GLY A 205 -25.29 -16.72 4.25
CA GLY A 205 -25.84 -15.94 3.13
C GLY A 205 -25.42 -14.47 3.13
N LYS A 206 -24.35 -14.11 3.87
CA LYS A 206 -23.83 -12.74 3.91
C LYS A 206 -22.89 -12.50 2.73
N PRO A 207 -23.06 -11.42 1.95
CA PRO A 207 -22.13 -11.10 0.87
C PRO A 207 -20.79 -10.63 1.43
N VAL A 208 -19.70 -11.05 0.78
CA VAL A 208 -18.34 -10.54 1.05
C VAL A 208 -18.02 -9.48 -0.01
N ARG A 209 -17.55 -8.31 0.42
CA ARG A 209 -17.05 -7.26 -0.48
C ARG A 209 -15.74 -7.70 -1.10
N VAL A 210 -14.81 -8.15 -0.26
CA VAL A 210 -13.45 -8.52 -0.65
C VAL A 210 -12.79 -9.41 0.41
N PHE A 211 -11.93 -10.30 -0.08
CA PHE A 211 -10.97 -11.06 0.70
C PHE A 211 -9.56 -10.60 0.30
N TYR A 212 -8.73 -10.26 1.28
CA TYR A 212 -7.32 -9.95 1.08
C TYR A 212 -6.44 -11.02 1.73
N ALA A 213 -5.27 -11.23 1.15
CA ALA A 213 -4.21 -12.02 1.73
C ALA A 213 -2.88 -11.25 1.64
N GLN A 214 -1.88 -11.68 2.41
CA GLN A 214 -0.53 -11.13 2.32
C GLN A 214 0.40 -12.08 1.58
N ASP A 215 1.13 -11.56 0.61
CA ASP A 215 2.14 -12.32 -0.11
C ASP A 215 3.22 -12.82 0.86
N ARG A 216 3.47 -14.12 0.87
CA ARG A 216 4.30 -14.78 1.88
C ARG A 216 5.76 -14.34 1.84
N GLU A 217 6.25 -13.91 0.67
CA GLU A 217 7.64 -13.50 0.49
C GLU A 217 7.81 -12.00 0.67
N SER A 218 7.02 -11.22 -0.06
CA SER A 218 7.14 -9.75 -0.13
C SER A 218 6.38 -9.03 0.99
N GLY A 219 5.32 -9.61 1.55
CA GLY A 219 4.41 -8.93 2.48
C GLY A 219 3.48 -7.92 1.80
N ILE A 220 3.36 -7.97 0.47
CA ILE A 220 2.45 -7.12 -0.30
C ILE A 220 1.02 -7.62 -0.15
N LYS A 221 0.09 -6.70 0.10
CA LYS A 221 -1.34 -7.00 0.19
C LYS A 221 -1.92 -7.33 -1.17
N LEU A 222 -2.62 -8.45 -1.24
CA LEU A 222 -3.19 -9.02 -2.46
C LEU A 222 -4.71 -9.01 -2.41
N LEU A 223 -5.33 -8.85 -3.57
CA LEU A 223 -6.70 -9.33 -3.79
C LEU A 223 -6.68 -10.86 -3.72
N GLY A 224 -7.30 -11.43 -2.70
CA GLY A 224 -7.20 -12.85 -2.40
C GLY A 224 -7.78 -13.74 -3.51
N ASN A 225 -8.78 -13.26 -4.26
CA ASN A 225 -9.34 -13.96 -5.43
C ASN A 225 -8.46 -13.88 -6.69
N GLN A 226 -7.34 -13.15 -6.64
CA GLN A 226 -6.35 -13.06 -7.73
C GLN A 226 -5.01 -13.70 -7.36
N ALA A 227 -4.85 -14.09 -6.09
CA ALA A 227 -3.65 -14.70 -5.56
C ALA A 227 -3.54 -16.19 -5.95
N TRP A 228 -2.35 -16.73 -5.78
CA TRP A 228 -2.08 -18.17 -5.75
C TRP A 228 -1.85 -18.58 -4.31
N PHE A 229 -2.28 -19.79 -3.94
CA PHE A 229 -2.09 -20.33 -2.61
C PHE A 229 -1.27 -21.60 -2.65
N VAL A 230 -0.35 -21.78 -1.71
CA VAL A 230 0.27 -23.09 -1.44
C VAL A 230 -0.28 -23.63 -0.15
N ARG A 231 -0.97 -24.77 -0.22
CA ARG A 231 -1.40 -25.53 0.94
C ARG A 231 -0.42 -26.66 1.23
N ALA A 232 0.33 -26.53 2.32
CA ALA A 232 1.19 -27.58 2.85
C ALA A 232 0.36 -28.79 3.33
N ASP A 233 0.99 -29.96 3.43
CA ASP A 233 0.32 -31.18 3.90
C ASP A 233 -0.20 -31.05 5.34
N GLY A 234 0.50 -30.26 6.17
CA GLY A 234 0.09 -29.90 7.54
C GLY A 234 -1.09 -28.91 7.61
N GLY A 235 -1.59 -28.44 6.47
CA GLY A 235 -2.74 -27.54 6.38
C GLY A 235 -2.40 -26.05 6.37
N GLU A 236 -1.13 -25.68 6.54
CA GLU A 236 -0.68 -24.28 6.40
C GLU A 236 -0.87 -23.79 4.95
N VAL A 237 -1.36 -22.57 4.78
CA VAL A 237 -1.71 -21.93 3.52
C VAL A 237 -0.93 -20.63 3.37
N SER A 238 -0.13 -20.51 2.31
CA SER A 238 0.65 -19.31 1.99
C SER A 238 0.12 -18.67 0.73
N ALA A 239 -0.05 -17.35 0.70
CA ALA A 239 -0.49 -16.62 -0.49
C ALA A 239 0.69 -16.06 -1.28
N PHE A 240 0.53 -15.96 -2.60
CA PHE A 240 1.53 -15.45 -3.53
C PHE A 240 0.85 -14.66 -4.64
N LEU A 241 1.47 -13.54 -5.05
CA LEU A 241 1.02 -12.78 -6.20
C LEU A 241 1.23 -13.55 -7.51
N LEU A 242 2.42 -14.17 -7.66
CA LEU A 242 2.82 -14.85 -8.89
C LEU A 242 2.81 -16.37 -8.73
N LYS A 243 2.37 -17.05 -9.79
CA LYS A 243 2.31 -18.51 -9.84
C LYS A 243 3.69 -19.14 -9.66
N GLU A 244 4.70 -18.57 -10.31
CA GLU A 244 6.07 -19.07 -10.26
C GLU A 244 6.62 -19.07 -8.84
N ASN A 245 6.29 -18.04 -8.03
CA ASN A 245 6.67 -17.97 -6.62
C ASN A 245 5.94 -19.05 -5.80
N ALA A 246 4.65 -19.26 -6.04
CA ALA A 246 3.89 -20.34 -5.39
C ALA A 246 4.45 -21.74 -5.74
N GLU A 247 4.75 -22.00 -7.02
CA GLU A 247 5.35 -23.25 -7.47
C GLU A 247 6.74 -23.48 -6.87
N LYS A 248 7.56 -22.43 -6.82
CA LYS A 248 8.86 -22.47 -6.16
C LYS A 248 8.71 -22.76 -4.66
N TRP A 249 7.80 -22.07 -3.98
CA TRP A 249 7.55 -22.29 -2.56
C TRP A 249 7.10 -23.72 -2.27
N ALA A 250 6.16 -24.25 -3.06
CA ALA A 250 5.68 -25.63 -2.93
C ALA A 250 6.79 -26.66 -3.18
N LYS A 251 7.72 -26.38 -4.11
CA LYS A 251 8.89 -27.24 -4.33
C LYS A 251 9.84 -27.23 -3.14
N ASP A 252 10.07 -26.07 -2.54
CA ASP A 252 11.05 -25.90 -1.46
C ASP A 252 10.51 -26.33 -0.09
N HIS A 253 9.20 -26.20 0.14
CA HIS A 253 8.55 -26.45 1.45
C HIS A 253 7.51 -27.58 1.43
N GLY A 254 7.23 -28.16 0.27
CA GLY A 254 6.14 -29.11 0.08
C GLY A 254 4.77 -28.45 -0.04
N GLY A 255 3.76 -29.23 -0.42
CA GLY A 255 2.38 -28.79 -0.57
C GLY A 255 1.90 -28.67 -2.00
N LYS A 256 0.68 -28.15 -2.17
CA LYS A 256 -0.02 -28.04 -3.44
C LYS A 256 -0.34 -26.58 -3.76
N VAL A 257 -0.01 -26.15 -4.97
CA VAL A 257 -0.43 -24.85 -5.51
C VAL A 257 -1.91 -24.92 -5.91
N LEU A 258 -2.67 -23.91 -5.51
CA LEU A 258 -4.10 -23.71 -5.71
C LEU A 258 -4.33 -22.25 -6.12
N ASP A 259 -5.46 -21.97 -6.76
CA ASP A 259 -5.96 -20.62 -7.05
C ASP A 259 -7.26 -20.32 -6.28
#